data_AF-A0A938JMT8-F1
#
_entry.id   AF-A0A938JMT8-F1
#
_cell.length_a   1.000
_cell.length_b   1.000
_cell.length_c   1.000
_cell.angle_alpha   90.00
_cell.angle_beta   90.00
_cell.angle_gamma   90.00
#
_symmetry.space_group_name_H-M   'P 1'
#
loop_
_entity.id
_entity.type
_entity.pdbx_description
1 polymer ?
#
loop_
_entity_poly.entity_id
_entity_poly.type
_entity_poly.pdbx_seq_one_letter_code
_entity_poly.pdbx_strand_id
1 'polypeptide(L)' 'MQKNKDKESLYKKETPVNDRFISLRENMVQEQLISRGIRDIKVLEAMRKVARDEFVDIDMKNEAYTDRPLPIGFNQTIS' A
#
# COMPACT_ATOMS: atom_id res chain seq x y z
N MET A 1 4.83 27.37 -31.17
CA MET A 1 5.62 26.13 -31.35
C MET A 1 6.53 26.03 -30.13
N GLN A 2 6.58 25.01 -29.30
CA GLN A 2 5.98 23.69 -29.28
C GLN A 2 5.72 23.34 -27.80
N LYS A 3 4.65 22.61 -27.57
CA LYS A 3 4.10 22.21 -26.26
C LYS A 3 5.12 21.38 -25.47
N ASN A 4 5.43 21.77 -24.23
CA ASN A 4 6.08 20.90 -23.24
C ASN A 4 5.06 19.87 -22.76
N LYS A 5 4.91 18.81 -23.55
CA LYS A 5 3.94 17.71 -23.37
C LYS A 5 4.51 16.54 -22.55
N ASP A 6 5.69 16.71 -21.96
CA ASP A 6 6.49 15.54 -21.54
C ASP A 6 6.36 15.22 -20.04
N LYS A 7 5.62 16.02 -19.26
CA LYS A 7 5.39 15.74 -17.83
C LYS A 7 4.19 14.84 -17.55
N GLU A 8 3.30 14.63 -18.52
CA GLU A 8 2.15 13.71 -18.40
C GLU A 8 2.51 12.24 -18.65
N SER A 9 3.74 11.95 -19.11
CA SER A 9 4.18 10.59 -19.47
C SER A 9 4.79 9.79 -18.30
N LEU A 10 5.08 10.42 -17.16
CA LEU A 10 5.81 9.78 -16.05
C LEU A 10 4.90 8.99 -15.07
N TYR A 11 3.58 9.06 -15.24
CA TYR A 11 2.62 8.40 -14.33
C TYR A 11 1.65 7.43 -15.03
N LYS A 12 1.90 7.06 -16.29
CA LYS A 12 1.18 5.97 -16.97
C LYS A 12 2.11 4.78 -17.21
N LYS A 13 2.48 4.09 -16.14
CA LYS A 13 2.66 2.64 -16.22
C LYS A 13 1.60 2.04 -15.31
N GLU A 14 0.69 1.30 -15.90
CA GLU A 14 -0.12 0.35 -15.16
C GLU A 14 0.84 -0.49 -14.33
N THR A 15 0.88 -0.25 -13.02
CA THR A 15 1.64 -1.10 -12.10
C THR A 15 1.03 -2.48 -12.23
N PRO A 16 1.78 -3.51 -12.68
CA PRO A 16 1.24 -4.85 -12.76
C PRO A 16 0.69 -5.19 -11.37
N VAL A 17 -0.57 -5.60 -11.33
CA VAL A 17 -1.20 -6.12 -10.13
C VAL A 17 -0.30 -7.24 -9.64
N ASN A 18 0.49 -6.95 -8.59
CA ASN A 18 1.43 -7.92 -8.08
C ASN A 18 0.65 -8.84 -7.15
N ASP A 19 0.34 -10.04 -7.62
CA ASP A 19 -0.39 -11.07 -6.85
C ASP A 19 0.20 -11.29 -5.45
N ARG A 20 1.50 -11.02 -5.27
CA ARG A 20 2.16 -11.02 -3.96
C ARG A 20 1.59 -9.99 -2.99
N PHE A 21 1.39 -8.73 -3.41
CA PHE A 21 0.86 -7.69 -2.51
C PHE A 21 -0.60 -7.91 -2.16
N ILE A 22 -1.38 -8.52 -3.07
CA ILE A 22 -2.75 -8.98 -2.75
C ILE A 22 -2.69 -10.01 -1.63
N SER A 23 -1.84 -11.02 -1.76
CA SER A 23 -1.70 -12.09 -0.76
C SER A 23 -1.21 -11.55 0.58
N LEU A 24 -0.20 -10.66 0.59
CA LEU A 24 0.32 -10.05 1.81
C LEU A 24 -0.73 -9.17 2.52
N ARG A 25 -1.53 -8.43 1.75
CA ARG A 25 -2.63 -7.62 2.29
C ARG A 25 -3.70 -8.50 2.93
N GLU A 26 -4.12 -9.57 2.26
CA GLU A 26 -5.12 -10.48 2.82
C GLU A 26 -4.59 -11.15 4.10
N ASN A 27 -3.33 -11.58 4.11
CA ASN A 27 -2.69 -12.13 5.31
C ASN A 27 -2.66 -11.13 6.46
N MET A 28 -2.35 -9.85 6.20
CA MET A 28 -2.42 -8.81 7.24
C MET A 28 -3.83 -8.69 7.81
N VAL A 29 -4.87 -8.72 6.96
CA VAL A 29 -6.26 -8.63 7.43
C VAL A 29 -6.65 -9.85 8.28
N GLN A 30 -6.29 -11.05 7.87
CA GLN A 30 -6.63 -12.29 8.60
C GLN A 30 -5.83 -12.42 9.91
N GLU A 31 -4.51 -12.33 9.80
CA GLU A 31 -3.59 -12.72 10.88
C GLU A 31 -3.31 -11.59 11.86
N GLN A 32 -3.46 -10.33 11.46
CA GLN A 32 -3.13 -9.16 12.30
C GLN A 32 -4.39 -8.41 12.75
N LEU A 33 -5.36 -8.16 11.85
CA LEU A 33 -6.54 -7.34 12.19
C LEU A 33 -7.66 -8.16 12.84
N ILE A 34 -8.09 -9.24 12.18
CA ILE A 34 -9.20 -10.08 12.66
C ILE A 34 -8.80 -10.79 13.95
N SER A 35 -7.59 -11.34 14.01
CA SER A 35 -7.06 -12.03 15.21
C SER A 35 -7.04 -11.13 16.46
N ARG A 36 -6.87 -9.81 16.28
CA ARG A 36 -6.87 -8.79 17.34
C ARG A 36 -8.25 -8.21 17.65
N GLY A 37 -9.30 -8.76 17.04
CA GLY A 37 -10.69 -8.46 17.37
C GLY A 37 -11.32 -7.32 16.56
N ILE A 38 -10.70 -6.88 15.46
CA ILE A 38 -11.39 -5.99 14.51
C ILE A 38 -12.46 -6.80 13.78
N ARG A 39 -13.73 -6.44 14.01
CA ARG A 39 -14.91 -7.17 13.48
C ARG A 39 -15.79 -6.36 12.55
N ASP A 40 -15.59 -5.05 12.46
CA ASP A 40 -16.38 -4.21 11.58
C ASP A 40 -16.06 -4.54 10.12
N ILE A 41 -17.06 -5.04 9.40
CA ILE A 41 -16.94 -5.47 8.01
C ILE A 41 -16.48 -4.32 7.11
N LYS A 42 -16.98 -3.10 7.32
CA LYS A 42 -16.61 -1.93 6.51
C LYS A 42 -15.13 -1.57 6.71
N VAL A 43 -14.63 -1.71 7.94
CA VAL A 43 -13.21 -1.51 8.24
C VAL A 43 -12.36 -2.55 7.52
N LEU A 44 -12.72 -3.83 7.63
CA LEU A 44 -11.96 -4.92 7.00
C LEU A 44 -11.99 -4.83 5.47
N GLU A 45 -13.11 -4.44 4.87
CA GLU A 45 -13.22 -4.18 3.43
C GLU A 45 -12.35 -3.01 2.98
N ALA A 46 -12.32 -1.92 3.75
CA ALA A 46 -11.44 -0.78 3.46
C ALA A 46 -9.97 -1.21 3.49
N MET A 47 -9.56 -1.99 4.50
CA MET A 47 -8.19 -2.49 4.64
C MET A 47 -7.80 -3.47 3.53
N ARG A 48 -8.74 -4.22 2.96
CA ARG A 48 -8.51 -5.05 1.75
C ARG A 48 -8.41 -4.22 0.48
N LYS A 49 -9.16 -3.13 0.39
CA LYS A 49 -9.26 -2.33 -0.84
C LYS A 49 -8.06 -1.40 -1.02
N VAL A 50 -7.57 -0.77 0.04
CA VAL A 50 -6.50 0.23 -0.03
C VAL A 50 -5.13 -0.42 -0.09
N ALA A 51 -4.36 -0.11 -1.15
CA ALA A 51 -3.02 -0.64 -1.36
C ALA A 51 -1.97 0.10 -0.55
N ARG A 52 -1.71 -0.35 0.69
CA ARG A 52 -0.70 0.27 1.57
C ARG A 52 0.70 0.33 0.94
N ASP A 53 1.05 -0.64 0.10
CA ASP A 53 2.31 -0.70 -0.64
C ASP A 53 2.52 0.45 -1.64
N GLU A 54 1.47 1.16 -2.02
CA GLU A 54 1.56 2.36 -2.86
C GLU A 54 1.87 3.65 -2.06
N PHE A 55 1.92 3.56 -0.73
CA PHE A 55 2.18 4.69 0.17
C PHE A 55 3.51 4.59 0.92
N VAL A 56 4.39 3.67 0.51
CA VAL A 56 5.73 3.49 1.06
C VAL A 56 6.78 3.64 -0.03
N ASP A 57 8.00 4.00 0.36
CA ASP A 57 9.12 4.07 -0.57
C ASP A 57 9.41 2.70 -1.23
N ILE A 58 9.98 2.74 -2.43
CA ILE A 58 10.23 1.54 -3.25
C ILE A 58 11.04 0.47 -2.49
N ASP A 59 12.02 0.89 -1.71
CA ASP A 59 12.90 0.02 -0.92
C ASP A 59 12.17 -0.66 0.24
N MET A 60 11.04 -0.08 0.67
CA MET A 60 10.23 -0.57 1.79
C MET A 60 8.97 -1.31 1.33
N LYS A 61 8.67 -1.39 0.03
CA LYS A 61 7.47 -2.09 -0.48
C LYS A 61 7.38 -3.54 -0.01
N ASN A 62 8.52 -4.22 0.14
CA ASN A 62 8.55 -5.60 0.63
C ASN A 62 8.11 -5.75 2.09
N GLU A 63 8.13 -4.66 2.85
CA GLU A 63 7.77 -4.61 4.26
C GLU A 63 6.40 -3.95 4.50
N ALA A 64 5.71 -3.51 3.43
CA ALA A 64 4.50 -2.68 3.51
C ALA A 64 3.39 -3.22 4.42
N TYR A 65 3.28 -4.55 4.54
CA TYR A 65 2.26 -5.25 5.32
C TYR A 65 2.80 -5.93 6.58
N THR A 66 4.02 -5.58 6.98
CA THR A 66 4.55 -5.96 8.30
C THR A 66 3.86 -5.14 9.39
N ASP A 67 3.61 -5.76 10.54
CA ASP A 67 2.93 -5.12 11.67
C ASP A 67 3.89 -4.21 12.46
N ARG A 68 4.40 -3.17 11.79
CA ARG A 68 5.26 -2.15 12.39
C ARG A 68 5.17 -0.85 11.59
N PRO A 69 5.47 0.29 12.23
CA PRO A 69 5.62 1.55 11.50
C PRO A 69 6.74 1.48 10.47
N LEU A 70 6.52 2.15 9.33
CA LEU A 70 7.55 2.34 8.28
C LEU A 70 7.83 3.84 8.09
N PRO A 71 9.09 4.26 7.93
CA PRO A 71 9.41 5.65 7.63
C PRO A 71 8.87 6.05 6.25
N ILE A 72 8.36 7.27 6.14
CA ILE A 72 7.86 7.87 4.88
C ILE A 72 8.53 9.22 4.57
N GLY A 73 9.72 9.42 5.14
CA GLY A 73 10.46 10.68 5.07
C GLY A 73 9.95 11.75 6.05
N PHE A 74 10.61 12.90 6.03
CA PHE A 74 10.29 14.07 6.88
C PHE A 74 10.15 13.77 8.37
N ASN A 75 10.91 12.79 8.87
CA ASN A 75 10.85 12.34 10.26
C ASN A 75 9.48 11.77 10.68
N GLN A 76 8.68 11.30 9.71
CA GLN A 76 7.35 10.71 9.90
C GLN A 76 7.35 9.21 9.57
N THR A 77 6.38 8.51 10.13
CA THR A 77 6.09 7.11 9.83
C THR A 77 4.65 6.92 9.38
N ILE A 78 4.40 5.87 8.59
CA ILE A 78 3.06 5.33 8.37
C ILE A 78 2.84 4.14 9.32
N SER A 79 1.72 4.17 10.05
CA SER A 79 1.26 3.12 10.98
C SER A 79 0.22 2.26 10.32
#